data_AF-A0A926H0Y0-F1
#
_entry.id   AF-A0A926H0Y0-F1
#
_cell.length_a   1.000
_cell.length_b   1.000
_cell.length_c   1.000
_cell.angle_alpha   90.00
_cell.angle_beta   90.00
_cell.angle_gamma   90.00
#
_symmetry.space_group_name_H-M   'P 1'
#
loop_
_entity.id
_entity.type
_entity.pdbx_description
1 polymer ?
#
loop_
_entity_poly.entity_id
_entity_poly.type
_entity_poly.pdbx_seq_one_letter_code
_entity_poly.pdbx_strand_id
1 'polypeptide(L)'
;MKTITFTKMHGIGNDFVFVDFLASDKPDIAPEELQAASPFLCDRKFGVGADGVVLVLPGEAGGADFAMRMFNPDASEAEMCGNAIRCLAKLVHDRGYTAQTSITVATGGGIKSLALNVENGAVSQVT
;
A
#
# COMPACT_ATOMS: atom_id res chain seq x y z
N MET A 1 -15.60 -18.71 -3.46
CA MET A 1 -14.93 -17.96 -2.38
C MET A 1 -13.59 -17.51 -2.93
N LYS A 2 -13.30 -16.21 -2.94
CA LYS A 2 -11.99 -15.69 -3.36
C LYS A 2 -11.13 -15.51 -2.10
N THR A 3 -9.86 -15.86 -2.18
CA THR A 3 -8.86 -15.65 -1.11
C THR A 3 -7.85 -14.64 -1.61
N ILE A 4 -7.44 -13.72 -0.75
CA ILE A 4 -6.53 -12.63 -1.09
C ILE A 4 -5.39 -12.65 -0.09
N THR A 5 -4.15 -12.72 -0.59
CA THR A 5 -2.96 -12.53 0.23
C THR A 5 -2.79 -11.05 0.53
N PHE A 6 -2.57 -10.70 1.78
CA PHE A 6 -2.36 -9.32 2.22
C PHE A 6 -1.22 -9.23 3.24
N THR A 7 -0.69 -8.02 3.42
CA THR A 7 0.23 -7.68 4.51
C THR A 7 -0.43 -6.65 5.41
N LYS A 8 -0.43 -6.84 6.72
CA LYS A 8 -0.86 -5.79 7.65
C LYS A 8 0.34 -5.03 8.16
N MET A 9 0.34 -3.71 8.00
CA MET A 9 1.43 -2.84 8.43
C MET A 9 0.87 -1.62 9.15
N HIS A 10 1.68 -0.98 9.99
CA HIS A 10 1.31 0.30 10.61
C HIS A 10 2.42 1.33 10.48
N GLY A 11 2.03 2.60 10.36
CA GLY A 11 2.92 3.75 10.47
C GLY A 11 2.51 4.60 11.67
N ILE A 12 3.34 4.65 12.72
CA ILE A 12 3.09 5.46 13.93
C ILE A 12 1.68 5.18 14.53
N GLY A 13 1.32 3.90 14.62
CA GLY A 13 0.03 3.45 15.21
C GLY A 13 -1.16 3.39 14.26
N ASN A 14 -1.07 3.97 13.06
CA ASN A 14 -2.12 3.90 12.04
C ASN A 14 -1.91 2.69 11.13
N ASP A 15 -2.87 1.76 11.07
CA ASP A 15 -2.72 0.42 10.46
C ASP A 15 -3.51 0.21 9.17
N PHE A 16 -2.97 -0.58 8.24
CA PHE A 16 -3.58 -0.81 6.93
C PHE A 16 -3.44 -2.26 6.47
N VAL A 17 -4.41 -2.69 5.66
CA VAL A 17 -4.33 -3.91 4.87
C VAL A 17 -3.69 -3.58 3.51
N PHE A 18 -2.45 -4.01 3.29
CA PHE A 18 -1.76 -3.87 2.02
C PHE A 18 -2.05 -5.06 1.11
N VAL A 19 -2.53 -4.78 -0.10
CA VAL A 19 -2.71 -5.74 -1.18
C VAL A 19 -1.73 -5.42 -2.30
N ASP A 20 -0.87 -6.39 -2.61
CA ASP A 20 0.27 -6.20 -3.51
C ASP A 20 -0.05 -6.70 -4.92
N PHE A 21 -0.12 -5.78 -5.88
CA PHE A 21 -0.35 -6.06 -7.30
C PHE A 21 0.95 -6.14 -8.12
N LEU A 22 2.11 -6.00 -7.49
CA LEU A 22 3.43 -6.15 -8.14
C LEU A 22 3.93 -7.61 -8.12
N ALA A 23 3.43 -8.40 -7.17
CA ALA A 23 3.83 -9.79 -6.99
C ALA A 23 3.55 -10.63 -8.25
N SER A 24 4.39 -11.65 -8.51
CA SER A 24 4.18 -12.58 -9.63
C SER A 24 2.87 -13.36 -9.50
N ASP A 25 2.45 -13.65 -8.27
CA ASP A 25 1.18 -14.23 -7.87
C ASP A 25 0.18 -13.16 -7.43
N LYS A 26 0.11 -12.05 -8.18
CA LYS A 26 -0.82 -10.95 -7.90
C LYS A 26 -2.26 -11.45 -7.70
N PRO A 27 -3.02 -10.79 -6.82
CA PRO A 27 -4.35 -11.27 -6.46
C PRO A 27 -5.31 -11.19 -7.64
N ASP A 28 -6.15 -12.23 -7.79
CA ASP A 28 -7.24 -12.28 -8.78
C ASP A 28 -8.48 -11.54 -8.28
N ILE A 29 -8.33 -10.23 -8.09
CA ILE A 29 -9.37 -9.33 -7.64
C ILE A 29 -9.18 -7.95 -8.27
N ALA A 30 -10.28 -7.36 -8.76
CA ALA A 30 -10.24 -5.99 -9.25
C ALA A 30 -10.08 -5.00 -8.08
N PRO A 31 -9.37 -3.87 -8.27
CA PRO A 31 -9.30 -2.81 -7.28
C PRO A 31 -10.66 -2.34 -6.75
N GLU A 32 -11.69 -2.33 -7.61
CA GLU A 32 -13.05 -1.91 -7.28
C GLU A 32 -13.75 -2.94 -6.38
N GLU A 33 -13.44 -4.23 -6.52
CA GLU A 33 -13.91 -5.27 -5.60
C GLU A 33 -13.27 -5.10 -4.21
N LEU A 34 -11.98 -4.72 -4.14
CA LEU A 34 -11.31 -4.38 -2.87
C LEU A 34 -11.88 -3.12 -2.23
N GLN A 35 -12.19 -2.10 -3.03
CA GLN A 35 -12.87 -0.90 -2.57
C GLN A 35 -14.21 -1.25 -1.91
N ALA A 36 -15.06 -2.02 -2.61
CA ALA A 36 -16.35 -2.46 -2.08
C ALA A 36 -16.21 -3.34 -0.82
N ALA A 37 -15.13 -4.12 -0.71
CA ALA A 37 -14.84 -4.97 0.45
C ALA A 37 -14.20 -4.20 1.62
N SER A 38 -13.74 -2.96 1.43
CA SER A 38 -12.99 -2.19 2.43
C SER A 38 -13.72 -2.05 3.78
N PRO A 39 -15.05 -1.81 3.83
CA PRO A 39 -15.77 -1.79 5.11
C PRO A 39 -15.68 -3.10 5.90
N PHE A 40 -15.75 -4.24 5.21
CA PHE A 40 -15.59 -5.55 5.86
C PHE A 40 -14.14 -5.81 6.26
N LEU A 41 -13.18 -5.52 5.38
CA LEU A 41 -11.75 -5.73 5.67
C LEU A 41 -11.28 -4.89 6.87
N CYS A 42 -11.76 -3.66 6.97
CA CYS A 42 -11.44 -2.72 8.04
C CYS A 42 -12.22 -2.97 9.34
N ASP A 43 -13.28 -3.77 9.32
CA ASP A 43 -14.04 -4.12 10.53
C ASP A 43 -13.14 -4.87 11.52
N ARG A 44 -13.00 -4.33 12.74
CA ARG A 44 -12.09 -4.86 13.77
C ARG A 44 -12.63 -6.09 14.51
N LYS A 45 -13.92 -6.42 14.37
CA LYS A 45 -14.58 -7.55 15.05
C LYS A 45 -14.71 -8.77 14.16
N PHE A 46 -15.09 -8.55 12.91
CA PHE A 46 -15.44 -9.59 11.94
C PHE A 46 -14.49 -9.64 10.73
N GLY A 47 -13.74 -8.56 10.50
CA GLY A 47 -12.73 -8.46 9.45
C GLY A 47 -11.30 -8.63 9.96
N VAL A 48 -10.36 -8.05 9.22
CA VAL A 48 -8.94 -7.98 9.61
C VAL A 48 -8.70 -6.87 10.64
N GLY A 49 -9.52 -5.82 10.57
CA GLY A 49 -9.43 -4.63 11.40
C GLY A 49 -8.30 -3.70 10.97
N ALA A 50 -8.59 -2.56 10.35
CA ALA A 50 -7.56 -1.61 9.92
C ALA A 50 -8.18 -0.22 9.74
N ASP A 51 -7.34 0.80 9.63
CA ASP A 51 -7.77 2.16 9.31
C ASP A 51 -7.93 2.38 7.80
N GLY A 52 -7.54 1.41 6.96
CA GLY A 52 -7.79 1.43 5.52
C GLY A 52 -7.20 0.23 4.78
N VAL A 53 -7.53 0.13 3.49
CA VAL A 53 -6.96 -0.84 2.55
C VAL A 53 -6.08 -0.09 1.55
N VAL A 54 -4.85 -0.55 1.37
CA VAL A 54 -3.86 0.08 0.49
C VAL A 54 -3.49 -0.90 -0.62
N LEU A 55 -3.59 -0.44 -1.87
CA LEU A 55 -3.16 -1.18 -3.04
C LEU A 55 -1.78 -0.69 -3.46
N VAL A 56 -0.85 -1.62 -3.62
CA VAL A 56 0.50 -1.36 -4.16
C VAL A 56 0.49 -1.75 -5.63
N LEU A 57 0.65 -0.78 -6.52
CA LEU A 57 0.42 -0.92 -7.96
C LEU A 57 1.69 -0.55 -8.76
N PRO A 58 1.83 -1.03 -10.01
CA PRO A 58 2.84 -0.53 -10.93
C PRO A 58 2.70 0.98 -11.18
N GLY A 59 3.82 1.68 -11.35
CA GLY A 59 3.87 3.14 -11.53
C GLY A 59 3.42 3.68 -12.90
N GLU A 60 2.63 2.90 -13.65
CA GLU A 60 2.19 3.24 -15.02
C GLU A 60 1.39 4.56 -15.09
N ALA A 61 0.86 5.05 -13.97
CA ALA A 61 0.22 6.35 -13.86
C ALA A 61 1.27 7.48 -13.72
N GLY A 62 1.61 8.13 -14.84
CA GLY A 62 2.35 9.39 -14.84
C GLY A 62 3.88 9.29 -14.72
N GLY A 63 4.46 8.09 -14.87
CA GLY A 63 5.90 7.87 -14.88
C GLY A 63 6.54 7.80 -13.50
N ALA A 64 5.76 7.48 -12.47
CA ALA A 64 6.29 7.17 -11.15
C ALA A 64 6.89 5.74 -11.11
N ASP A 65 7.67 5.42 -10.09
CA ASP A 65 8.19 4.06 -9.89
C ASP A 65 7.07 3.09 -9.47
N PHE A 66 6.17 3.57 -8.61
CA PHE A 66 5.01 2.82 -8.11
C PHE A 66 3.76 3.70 -8.03
N ALA A 67 2.59 3.08 -7.81
CA ALA A 67 1.35 3.78 -7.53
C ALA A 67 0.67 3.23 -6.28
N MET A 68 -0.09 4.10 -5.60
CA MET A 68 -0.84 3.80 -4.39
C MET A 68 -2.29 4.23 -4.57
N ARG A 69 -3.22 3.30 -4.33
CA ARG A 69 -4.63 3.62 -4.05
C ARG A 69 -4.91 3.28 -2.60
N MET A 70 -5.73 4.08 -1.94
CA MET A 70 -6.12 3.85 -0.56
C MET A 70 -7.63 3.98 -0.40
N PHE A 71 -8.25 2.96 0.14
CA PHE A 71 -9.67 2.93 0.46
C PHE A 71 -9.87 3.03 1.97
N ASN A 72 -10.74 3.96 2.36
CA ASN A 72 -11.16 4.14 3.74
C ASN A 72 -12.16 3.04 4.16
N PRO A 73 -12.45 2.89 5.47
CA PRO A 73 -13.43 1.94 5.97
C PRO A 73 -14.87 2.17 5.44
N ASP A 74 -15.17 3.32 4.87
CA ASP A 74 -16.45 3.63 4.23
C ASP A 74 -16.44 3.41 2.70
N ALA A 75 -15.41 2.74 2.18
CA ALA A 75 -15.14 2.53 0.75
C ALA A 75 -14.80 3.81 -0.06
N SER A 76 -14.73 4.98 0.57
CA SER A 76 -14.23 6.18 -0.13
C SER A 76 -12.74 6.05 -0.44
N GLU A 77 -12.31 6.61 -1.57
CA GLU A 77 -10.90 6.63 -1.95
C GLU A 77 -10.22 7.89 -1.40
N ALA A 78 -9.13 7.71 -0.66
CA ALA A 78 -8.35 8.80 -0.09
C ALA A 78 -7.32 9.31 -1.10
N GLU A 79 -7.11 10.63 -1.14
CA GLU A 79 -6.10 11.23 -2.01
C GLU A 79 -4.68 10.80 -1.62
N MET A 80 -4.36 10.83 -0.31
CA MET A 80 -3.04 10.48 0.20
C MET A 80 -3.09 10.23 1.71
N CYS A 81 -2.26 9.29 2.19
CA CYS A 81 -1.96 9.14 3.61
C CYS A 81 -0.45 8.96 3.81
N GLY A 82 0.16 9.87 4.58
CA GLY A 82 1.60 9.86 4.86
C GLY A 82 2.07 8.60 5.59
N ASN A 83 1.23 8.00 6.44
CA ASN A 83 1.58 6.76 7.14
C ASN A 83 1.57 5.55 6.19
N ALA A 84 0.57 5.48 5.32
CA ALA A 84 0.43 4.41 4.33
C ALA A 84 1.59 4.43 3.32
N ILE A 85 1.95 5.60 2.78
CA ILE A 85 2.97 5.71 1.73
C ILE A 85 4.37 5.31 2.24
N ARG A 86 4.68 5.58 3.51
CA ARG A 86 5.94 5.11 4.15
C ARG A 86 5.98 3.60 4.28
N CYS A 87 4.85 2.99 4.63
CA CYS A 87 4.74 1.53 4.68
C CYS A 87 4.85 0.90 3.28
N LEU A 88 4.25 1.53 2.26
CA LEU A 88 4.39 1.11 0.86
C LEU A 88 5.85 1.14 0.41
N ALA A 89 6.56 2.24 0.65
CA ALA A 89 7.97 2.38 0.29
C ALA A 89 8.84 1.29 0.94
N LYS A 90 8.59 1.00 2.22
CA LYS A 90 9.24 -0.13 2.91
C LYS A 90 8.89 -1.46 2.25
N LEU A 91 7.62 -1.72 1.97
CA LEU A 91 7.16 -2.97 1.37
C LEU A 91 7.82 -3.24 0.01
N VAL A 92 7.84 -2.24 -0.89
CA VAL A 92 8.38 -2.44 -2.24
C VAL A 92 9.89 -2.67 -2.24
N HIS A 93 10.62 -2.03 -1.32
CA HIS A 93 12.06 -2.25 -1.17
C HIS A 93 12.35 -3.60 -0.51
N ASP A 94 11.71 -3.92 0.62
CA ASP A 94 11.95 -5.16 1.36
C ASP A 94 11.53 -6.41 0.57
N ARG A 95 10.56 -6.28 -0.35
CA ARG A 95 10.18 -7.35 -1.30
C ARG A 95 11.08 -7.43 -2.53
N GLY A 96 12.05 -6.52 -2.68
CA GLY A 96 13.01 -6.53 -3.77
C GLY A 96 12.44 -6.06 -5.12
N TYR A 97 11.32 -5.35 -5.15
CA TYR A 97 10.78 -4.77 -6.38
C TYR A 97 11.61 -3.57 -6.87
N THR A 98 12.42 -3.00 -5.98
CA THR A 98 13.42 -2.01 -6.29
C THR A 98 14.60 -2.12 -5.32
N ALA A 99 15.79 -1.78 -5.80
CA ALA A 99 16.97 -1.57 -4.96
C ALA A 99 17.28 -0.08 -4.75
N GLN A 100 16.42 0.82 -5.25
CA GLN A 100 16.61 2.25 -5.12
C GLN A 100 16.24 2.74 -3.72
N THR A 101 17.03 3.68 -3.20
CA THR A 101 16.76 4.36 -1.92
C THR A 101 16.04 5.69 -2.09
N SER A 102 15.75 6.09 -3.32
CA SER A 102 14.89 7.23 -3.65
C SER A 102 13.89 6.76 -4.67
N ILE A 103 12.61 6.85 -4.36
CA ILE A 103 11.52 6.38 -5.24
C ILE A 103 10.43 7.43 -5.34
N THR A 104 9.62 7.31 -6.39
CA THR A 104 8.45 8.10 -6.64
C THR A 104 7.19 7.24 -6.59
N VAL A 105 6.14 7.74 -5.95
CA VAL A 105 4.87 7.03 -5.80
C VAL A 105 3.74 7.95 -6.25
N ALA A 106 2.98 7.53 -7.26
CA ALA A 106 1.75 8.19 -7.67
C ALA A 106 0.64 7.93 -6.64
N THR A 107 -0.05 8.99 -6.23
CA THR A 107 -1.19 8.94 -5.30
C THR A 107 -2.36 9.76 -5.87
N GLY A 108 -3.54 9.69 -5.27
CA GLY A 108 -4.66 10.57 -5.63
C GLY A 108 -4.31 12.07 -5.46
N GLY A 109 -3.41 12.39 -4.54
CA GLY A 109 -2.85 13.74 -4.34
C GLY A 109 -1.60 14.07 -5.17
N GLY A 110 -1.35 13.34 -6.27
CA GLY A 110 -0.20 13.50 -7.16
C GLY A 110 1.02 12.67 -6.78
N ILE A 111 2.11 12.80 -7.55
CA ILE A 111 3.36 12.06 -7.35
C ILE A 111 4.10 12.60 -6.12
N LYS A 112 4.60 11.68 -5.28
CA LYS A 112 5.43 11.98 -4.10
C LYS A 112 6.79 11.32 -4.24
N SER A 113 7.85 12.06 -3.92
CA SER A 113 9.21 11.52 -3.81
C SER A 113 9.47 11.12 -2.37
N LEU A 114 10.10 9.96 -2.18
CA LEU A 114 10.39 9.37 -0.89
C LEU A 114 11.86 8.95 -0.84
N ALA A 115 12.52 9.22 0.28
CA ALA A 115 13.86 8.72 0.57
C ALA A 115 13.80 7.62 1.63
N LEU A 116 14.50 6.52 1.37
CA LEU A 116 14.56 5.33 2.20
C LEU A 116 15.95 5.22 2.82
N ASN A 117 16.02 5.10 4.14
CA ASN A 117 17.23 4.67 4.82
C ASN A 117 17.18 3.14 4.98
N VAL A 118 18.26 2.47 4.57
CA VAL A 118 18.37 1.01 4.55
C VAL A 118 19.52 0.58 5.43
N GLU A 119 19.22 -0.25 6.42
CA GLU A 119 20.19 -0.80 7.36
C GLU A 119 20.07 -2.32 7.36
N ASN A 120 21.21 -3.01 7.28
CA ASN A 120 21.26 -4.49 7.25
C ASN A 120 20.35 -5.12 6.18
N GLY A 121 20.17 -4.45 5.04
CA GLY A 121 19.37 -4.94 3.91
C GLY A 121 17.86 -4.73 4.05
N ALA A 122 17.38 -4.02 5.07
CA ALA A 122 15.97 -3.68 5.25
C ALA A 122 15.77 -2.17 5.50
N VAL A 123 14.62 -1.64 5.09
CA VAL A 123 14.32 -0.21 5.32
C VAL A 123 14.13 0.06 6.82
N SER A 124 14.93 0.97 7.39
CA SER A 124 14.81 1.43 8.79
C SER A 124 13.98 2.71 8.92
N GLN A 125 13.97 3.56 7.90
CA GLN A 125 13.24 4.84 7.89
C GLN A 125 12.82 5.24 6.48
N VAL A 126 11.70 5.98 6.38
CA VAL A 126 11.24 6.63 5.14
C VAL A 126 10.90 8.09 5.45
N THR A 127 11.37 9.02 4.61
CA THR A 127 11.11 10.46 4.68
C THR A 127 10.58 11.02 3.37
#